data_AF-A0A1J4JIY8-F1
#
_entry.id   AF-A0A1J4JIY8-F1
#
_cell.length_a   1.000
_cell.length_b   1.000
_cell.length_c   1.000
_cell.angle_alpha   90.00
_cell.angle_beta   90.00
_cell.angle_gamma   90.00
#
_symmetry.space_group_name_H-M   'P 1'
#
loop_
_entity.id
_entity.type
_entity.pdbx_description
1 polymer ?
#
loop_
_entity_poly.entity_id
_entity_poly.type
_entity_poly.pdbx_seq_one_letter_code
_entity_poly.pdbx_strand_id
1 'polypeptide(L)'
;MPNLYVKSQMEKHPKTESHKSESVKPLSIVLPFKELLEFSSSHNEFSLVFDFSRINYHQSDQVLASIVKYAKKDIQSLTVCLDMYNEIYEMNASFKPSMKNAQSLRNEPPTLTNSAFRKDGSILQAIAIAMKYILPRSQNLTHLEFRNISFCTEQIQILGKALEQCTSLQSLSFDNVPLFDTGYAVIIKAIRRMKLSCLKCKSCNITDLSSSTTKMFLNYKAEGRTNKNKKSQQACLRVLDLRYNSFSYRLLLEIGDVLSIVPLKVLDLRYNQLIDSKIAKNMKNVIHGLDVRVNSAKNHGRMYA
;
A
#
# COMPACT_ATOMS: atom_id res chain seq x y z
N MET A 1 -29.89 -64.06 -39.02
CA MET A 1 -31.08 -64.22 -38.16
C MET A 1 -30.65 -64.96 -36.90
N PRO A 2 -30.97 -64.52 -35.66
CA PRO A 2 -31.62 -63.28 -35.19
C PRO A 2 -30.59 -62.36 -34.47
N ASN A 3 -30.56 -61.02 -34.59
CA ASN A 3 -31.55 -60.00 -34.22
C ASN A 3 -31.95 -60.05 -32.74
N LEU A 4 -31.56 -59.05 -31.94
CA LEU A 4 -32.50 -58.12 -31.27
C LEU A 4 -31.88 -57.27 -30.13
N TYR A 5 -32.41 -56.05 -30.07
CA TYR A 5 -32.54 -55.11 -28.94
C TYR A 5 -31.47 -54.04 -28.63
N VAL A 6 -31.68 -52.93 -29.35
CA VAL A 6 -31.62 -51.53 -28.92
C VAL A 6 -32.19 -51.27 -27.52
N LYS A 7 -31.48 -50.48 -26.69
CA LYS A 7 -32.02 -49.48 -25.73
C LYS A 7 -31.02 -48.31 -25.66
N SER A 8 -31.34 -47.21 -26.34
CA SER A 8 -31.89 -45.99 -25.71
C SER A 8 -30.89 -45.29 -24.77
N GLN A 9 -30.09 -44.38 -25.33
CA GLN A 9 -29.51 -43.27 -24.57
C GLN A 9 -30.31 -42.01 -24.92
N MET A 10 -31.24 -41.66 -24.04
CA MET A 10 -31.90 -40.36 -24.03
C MET A 10 -31.31 -39.51 -22.91
N GLU A 11 -30.86 -38.33 -23.33
CA GLU A 11 -30.97 -37.04 -22.66
C GLU A 11 -30.53 -36.91 -21.20
N LYS A 12 -29.42 -36.17 -20.99
CA LYS A 12 -29.44 -34.99 -20.10
C LYS A 12 -28.58 -33.88 -20.70
N HIS A 13 -29.24 -32.95 -21.39
CA HIS A 13 -28.71 -31.62 -21.65
C HIS A 13 -28.47 -30.89 -20.31
N PRO A 14 -27.28 -30.33 -20.06
CA PRO A 14 -27.11 -29.38 -18.97
C PRO A 14 -27.83 -28.07 -19.34
N LYS A 15 -28.77 -27.69 -18.48
CA LYS A 15 -29.52 -26.43 -18.56
C LYS A 15 -28.54 -25.26 -18.47
N THR A 16 -28.71 -24.37 -19.44
CA THR A 16 -28.21 -23.01 -19.51
C THR A 16 -28.43 -22.28 -18.18
N GLU A 17 -27.34 -21.99 -17.47
CA GLU A 17 -27.37 -21.00 -16.39
C GLU A 17 -27.54 -19.61 -17.01
N SER A 18 -28.70 -19.04 -16.69
CA SER A 18 -29.10 -17.68 -16.98
C SER A 18 -28.03 -16.68 -16.54
N HIS A 19 -27.56 -15.90 -17.51
CA HIS A 19 -26.90 -14.62 -17.28
C HIS A 19 -27.69 -13.80 -16.26
N LYS A 20 -27.15 -13.67 -15.04
CA LYS A 20 -27.47 -12.53 -14.19
C LYS A 20 -26.90 -11.32 -14.90
N SER A 21 -27.80 -10.50 -15.43
CA SER A 21 -27.54 -9.15 -15.87
C SER A 21 -26.80 -8.41 -14.76
N GLU A 22 -25.52 -8.14 -14.97
CA GLU A 22 -24.80 -7.14 -14.22
C GLU A 22 -25.58 -5.82 -14.39
N SER A 23 -26.16 -5.34 -13.29
CA SER A 23 -26.76 -4.02 -13.25
C SER A 23 -25.65 -3.02 -13.60
N VAL A 24 -25.70 -2.49 -14.82
CA VAL A 24 -24.82 -1.42 -15.28
C VAL A 24 -25.07 -0.24 -14.35
N LYS A 25 -24.19 -0.05 -13.36
CA LYS A 25 -24.17 1.17 -12.56
C LYS A 25 -24.08 2.35 -13.55
N PRO A 26 -24.91 3.39 -13.41
CA PRO A 26 -24.88 4.54 -14.30
C PRO A 26 -23.47 5.13 -14.34
N LEU A 27 -23.05 5.65 -15.50
CA LEU A 27 -21.77 6.33 -15.67
C LEU A 27 -21.58 7.32 -14.51
N SER A 28 -20.60 7.05 -13.65
CA SER A 28 -20.30 7.89 -12.50
C SER A 28 -19.98 9.29 -13.01
N ILE A 29 -20.84 10.26 -12.66
CA ILE A 29 -20.63 11.66 -13.04
C ILE A 29 -19.29 12.09 -12.45
N VAL A 30 -18.38 12.57 -13.29
CA VAL A 30 -17.07 13.05 -12.87
C VAL A 30 -17.21 14.49 -12.41
N LEU A 31 -16.77 14.77 -11.18
CA LEU A 31 -16.76 16.11 -10.60
C LEU A 31 -15.77 17.02 -11.37
N PRO A 32 -16.05 18.33 -11.46
CA PRO A 32 -15.04 19.32 -11.78
C PRO A 32 -13.86 19.24 -10.79
N PHE A 33 -12.65 19.57 -11.24
CA PHE A 33 -11.45 19.46 -10.40
C PHE A 33 -11.56 20.28 -9.12
N LYS A 34 -12.13 21.49 -9.20
CA LYS A 34 -12.36 22.36 -8.04
C LYS A 34 -13.25 21.70 -6.98
N GLU A 35 -14.31 21.01 -7.40
CA GLU A 35 -15.19 20.26 -6.48
C GLU A 35 -14.48 19.03 -5.91
N LEU A 36 -13.65 18.35 -6.70
CA LEU A 36 -12.82 17.24 -6.19
C LEU A 36 -11.89 17.69 -5.06
N LEU A 37 -11.33 18.90 -5.15
CA LEU A 37 -10.45 19.45 -4.11
C LEU A 37 -11.16 19.62 -2.76
N GLU A 38 -12.48 19.83 -2.74
CA GLU A 38 -13.26 19.96 -1.50
C GLU A 38 -13.31 18.64 -0.71
N PHE A 39 -13.07 17.50 -1.35
CA PHE A 39 -12.96 16.19 -0.71
C PHE A 39 -11.54 15.87 -0.24
N SER A 40 -10.54 16.65 -0.64
CA SER A 40 -9.15 16.46 -0.22
C SER A 40 -8.91 17.17 1.11
N SER A 41 -8.33 16.46 2.08
CA SER A 41 -7.91 17.05 3.36
C SER A 41 -6.63 17.90 3.24
N SER A 42 -6.03 17.98 2.05
CA SER A 42 -4.83 18.77 1.78
C SER A 42 -5.16 20.11 1.14
N HIS A 43 -4.45 21.15 1.58
CA HIS A 43 -4.54 22.50 1.00
C HIS A 43 -3.69 22.68 -0.27
N ASN A 44 -2.97 21.65 -0.73
CA ASN A 44 -2.14 21.70 -1.91
C ASN A 44 -2.82 20.99 -3.08
N GLU A 45 -3.13 21.71 -4.15
CA GLU A 45 -3.82 21.21 -5.34
C GLU A 45 -3.06 20.09 -6.08
N PHE A 46 -1.74 20.00 -5.89
CA PHE A 46 -0.90 18.96 -6.49
C PHE A 46 -0.67 17.75 -5.58
N SER A 47 -0.96 17.87 -4.28
CA SER A 47 -0.77 16.82 -3.28
C SER A 47 -2.08 16.57 -2.55
N LEU A 48 -2.86 15.63 -3.06
CA LEU A 48 -4.22 15.38 -2.60
C LEU A 48 -4.26 14.23 -1.60
N VAL A 49 -5.11 14.36 -0.58
CA VAL A 49 -5.30 13.38 0.49
C VAL A 49 -6.78 13.06 0.60
N PHE A 50 -7.17 11.85 0.19
CA PHE A 50 -8.56 11.40 0.25
C PHE A 50 -8.75 10.38 1.37
N ASP A 51 -9.49 10.79 2.40
CA ASP A 51 -9.89 9.93 3.50
C ASP A 51 -11.28 9.33 3.21
N PHE A 52 -11.31 8.06 2.81
CA PHE A 52 -12.57 7.36 2.49
C PHE A 52 -13.39 7.00 3.72
N SER A 53 -12.86 7.24 4.92
CA SER A 53 -13.65 7.23 6.15
C SER A 53 -14.33 8.57 6.46
N ARG A 54 -14.07 9.61 5.66
CA ARG A 54 -14.76 10.92 5.70
C ARG A 54 -15.69 11.16 4.50
N ILE A 55 -15.37 10.60 3.34
CA ILE A 55 -16.16 10.76 2.12
C ILE A 55 -17.49 10.01 2.29
N ASN A 56 -18.61 10.69 1.99
CA ASN A 56 -19.94 10.08 2.03
C ASN A 56 -20.07 8.95 0.98
N TYR A 57 -20.70 7.84 1.34
CA TYR A 57 -20.85 6.69 0.45
C TYR A 57 -21.64 6.96 -0.84
N HIS A 58 -22.50 7.97 -0.87
CA HIS A 58 -23.20 8.37 -2.09
C HIS A 58 -22.29 9.07 -3.11
N GLN A 59 -21.18 9.64 -2.65
CA GLN A 59 -20.26 10.43 -3.47
C GLN A 59 -18.97 9.67 -3.80
N SER A 60 -18.70 8.53 -3.15
CA SER A 60 -17.46 7.77 -3.30
C SER A 60 -17.16 7.36 -4.74
N ASP A 61 -18.17 6.87 -5.46
CA ASP A 61 -18.03 6.48 -6.88
C ASP A 61 -17.66 7.68 -7.76
N GLN A 62 -18.26 8.85 -7.52
CA GLN A 62 -17.96 10.09 -8.25
C GLN A 62 -16.55 10.61 -7.91
N VAL A 63 -16.18 10.60 -6.63
CA VAL A 63 -14.84 11.00 -6.18
C VAL A 63 -13.78 10.09 -6.79
N LEU A 64 -13.95 8.77 -6.74
CA LEU A 64 -13.01 7.82 -7.36
C LEU A 64 -12.89 8.02 -8.87
N ALA A 65 -14.02 8.17 -9.58
CA ALA A 65 -14.01 8.43 -11.01
C ALA A 65 -13.25 9.73 -11.36
N SER A 66 -13.41 10.75 -10.52
CA SER A 66 -12.71 12.04 -10.64
C SER A 66 -11.22 11.89 -10.39
N ILE A 67 -10.80 11.18 -9.33
CA ILE A 67 -9.39 10.87 -9.07
C ILE A 67 -8.78 10.13 -10.27
N VAL A 68 -9.47 9.13 -10.83
CA VAL A 68 -9.00 8.39 -12.02
C VAL A 68 -8.81 9.30 -13.24
N LYS A 69 -9.69 10.29 -13.42
CA LYS A 69 -9.58 11.27 -14.51
C LYS A 69 -8.36 12.18 -14.32
N TYR A 70 -8.27 12.83 -13.16
CA TYR A 70 -7.29 13.91 -12.92
C TYR A 70 -5.90 13.40 -12.54
N ALA A 71 -5.77 12.19 -11.98
CA ALA A 71 -4.46 11.62 -11.65
C ALA A 71 -3.55 11.40 -12.87
N LYS A 72 -4.12 11.38 -14.08
CA LYS A 72 -3.34 11.25 -15.32
C LYS A 72 -2.38 12.43 -15.53
N LYS A 73 -2.80 13.65 -15.17
CA LYS A 73 -2.08 14.89 -15.52
C LYS A 73 -1.97 15.89 -14.37
N ASP A 74 -2.99 16.02 -13.53
CA ASP A 74 -3.11 17.17 -12.62
C ASP A 74 -2.57 16.86 -11.22
N ILE A 75 -2.56 15.58 -10.82
CA ILE A 75 -2.14 15.15 -9.49
C ILE A 75 -0.68 14.69 -9.51
N GLN A 76 0.16 15.30 -8.66
CA GLN A 76 1.56 14.91 -8.48
C GLN A 76 1.77 13.98 -7.28
N SER A 77 0.95 14.13 -6.25
CA SER A 77 1.00 13.33 -5.03
C SER A 77 -0.41 12.93 -4.65
N LEU A 78 -0.62 11.63 -4.41
CA LEU A 78 -1.90 11.06 -4.02
C LEU A 78 -1.74 10.25 -2.74
N THR A 79 -2.53 10.59 -1.74
CA THR A 79 -2.71 9.78 -0.54
C THR A 79 -4.14 9.27 -0.49
N VAL A 80 -4.29 7.96 -0.27
CA VAL A 80 -5.57 7.33 0.03
C VAL A 80 -5.51 6.77 1.44
N CYS A 81 -6.46 7.14 2.31
CA CYS A 81 -6.42 6.74 3.70
C CYS A 81 -7.79 6.45 4.31
N LEU A 82 -7.75 5.90 5.52
CA LEU A 82 -8.89 5.68 6.43
C LEU A 82 -8.57 6.24 7.82
N ASP A 83 -8.02 7.46 7.86
CA ASP A 83 -7.48 8.05 9.08
C ASP A 83 -8.58 8.26 10.13
N MET A 84 -9.75 8.81 9.77
CA MET A 84 -10.86 8.99 10.72
C MET A 84 -11.38 7.66 11.30
N TYR A 85 -11.50 6.62 10.47
CA TYR A 85 -11.87 5.28 10.97
C TYR A 85 -10.86 4.79 12.01
N ASN A 86 -9.58 4.91 11.69
CA ASN A 86 -8.52 4.45 12.56
C ASN A 86 -8.45 5.27 13.87
N GLU A 87 -8.55 6.59 13.79
CA GLU A 87 -8.61 7.49 14.95
C GLU A 87 -9.73 7.10 15.92
N ILE A 88 -10.91 6.76 15.40
CA ILE A 88 -12.07 6.41 16.23
C ILE A 88 -11.94 5.02 16.83
N TYR A 89 -11.42 4.03 16.10
CA TYR A 89 -11.39 2.64 16.59
C TYR A 89 -10.08 2.22 17.26
N GLU A 90 -8.91 2.75 16.87
CA GLU A 90 -7.64 2.48 17.58
C GLU A 90 -7.56 3.22 18.93
N MET A 91 -8.09 4.45 19.04
CA MET A 91 -8.16 5.12 20.35
C MET A 91 -9.01 4.34 21.36
N ASN A 92 -10.02 3.61 20.87
CA ASN A 92 -10.88 2.77 21.71
C ASN A 92 -10.25 1.42 22.10
N ALA A 93 -9.23 0.93 21.37
CA ALA A 93 -8.53 -0.32 21.70
C ALA A 93 -7.58 -0.18 22.91
N SER A 94 -7.24 1.04 23.31
CA SER A 94 -6.45 1.33 24.52
C SER A 94 -7.27 1.15 25.81
N PHE A 95 -8.59 0.98 25.72
CA PHE A 95 -9.45 0.56 26.82
C PHE A 95 -9.65 -0.96 26.75
N LYS A 96 -9.15 -1.65 27.78
CA LYS A 96 -9.08 -3.11 27.98
C LYS A 96 -10.22 -3.94 27.33
N PRO A 97 -9.93 -5.20 26.90
CA PRO A 97 -10.89 -6.13 26.27
C PRO A 97 -11.95 -6.71 27.23
N SER A 98 -12.20 -6.03 28.35
CA SER A 98 -13.28 -6.34 29.28
C SER A 98 -14.49 -5.52 28.87
N MET A 99 -15.50 -6.21 28.32
CA MET A 99 -16.75 -5.72 27.72
C MET A 99 -16.64 -5.46 26.22
N LYS A 100 -17.31 -6.33 25.46
CA LYS A 100 -17.78 -6.07 24.10
C LYS A 100 -18.67 -4.83 24.16
N ASN A 101 -18.10 -3.65 24.00
CA ASN A 101 -18.79 -2.39 24.24
C ASN A 101 -19.73 -2.03 23.09
N ALA A 102 -21.01 -2.38 23.26
CA ALA A 102 -22.13 -1.77 22.55
C ALA A 102 -22.16 -0.22 22.66
N GLN A 103 -21.26 0.39 23.46
CA GLN A 103 -21.08 1.84 23.59
C GLN A 103 -20.22 2.47 22.49
N SER A 104 -19.26 1.77 21.85
CA SER A 104 -18.47 2.41 20.77
C SER A 104 -19.29 2.66 19.50
N LEU A 105 -20.36 1.89 19.30
CA LEU A 105 -21.37 2.12 18.26
C LEU A 105 -22.34 3.25 18.62
N ARG A 106 -22.50 3.61 19.91
CA ARG A 106 -23.49 4.62 20.33
C ARG A 106 -23.07 6.06 20.04
N ASN A 107 -21.77 6.33 19.89
CA ASN A 107 -21.22 7.67 19.67
C ASN A 107 -20.37 7.77 18.38
N GLU A 108 -20.60 6.88 17.40
CA GLU A 108 -19.93 6.99 16.11
C GLU A 108 -20.36 8.30 15.41
N PRO A 109 -19.43 9.18 14.98
CA PRO A 109 -19.79 10.42 14.33
C PRO A 109 -20.58 10.17 13.04
N PRO A 110 -21.61 10.99 12.73
CA PRO A 110 -22.43 10.81 11.53
C PRO A 110 -21.61 10.75 10.22
N THR A 111 -20.50 11.48 10.16
CA THR A 111 -19.55 11.45 9.04
C THR A 111 -18.98 10.05 8.82
N LEU A 112 -18.54 9.38 9.89
CA LEU A 112 -17.98 8.04 9.78
C LEU A 112 -19.09 7.02 9.50
N THR A 113 -20.22 7.11 10.20
CA THR A 113 -21.36 6.20 10.01
C THR A 113 -21.88 6.21 8.57
N ASN A 114 -21.85 7.37 7.90
CA ASN A 114 -22.24 7.52 6.50
C ASN A 114 -21.06 7.51 5.52
N SER A 115 -19.85 7.15 5.98
CA SER A 115 -18.68 7.12 5.13
C SER A 115 -18.73 5.97 4.11
N ALA A 116 -18.02 6.15 3.01
CA ALA A 116 -17.79 5.15 1.99
C ALA A 116 -17.24 3.87 2.62
N PHE A 117 -16.24 3.98 3.50
CA PHE A 117 -15.65 2.80 4.13
C PHE A 117 -16.62 2.02 5.04
N ARG A 118 -17.51 2.71 5.77
CA ARG A 118 -18.45 2.02 6.67
C ARG A 118 -19.67 1.45 5.96
N LYS A 119 -20.15 2.10 4.90
CA LYS A 119 -21.39 1.71 4.19
C LYS A 119 -21.15 0.89 2.93
N ASP A 120 -20.02 1.07 2.27
CA ASP A 120 -19.66 0.35 1.04
C ASP A 120 -18.53 -0.64 1.30
N GLY A 121 -18.90 -1.91 1.52
CA GLY A 121 -17.95 -3.01 1.71
C GLY A 121 -17.06 -3.28 0.49
N SER A 122 -17.37 -2.70 -0.67
CA SER A 122 -16.57 -2.83 -1.90
C SER A 122 -15.57 -1.68 -2.11
N ILE A 123 -15.54 -0.66 -1.25
CA ILE A 123 -14.73 0.54 -1.50
C ILE A 123 -13.23 0.25 -1.63
N LEU A 124 -12.69 -0.69 -0.86
CA LEU A 124 -11.26 -1.06 -0.95
C LEU A 124 -10.95 -1.74 -2.28
N GLN A 125 -11.88 -2.54 -2.78
CA GLN A 125 -11.78 -3.14 -4.10
C GLN A 125 -11.86 -2.05 -5.18
N ALA A 126 -12.77 -1.08 -5.04
CA ALA A 126 -12.90 0.04 -5.95
C ALA A 126 -11.63 0.90 -5.97
N ILE A 127 -11.00 1.16 -4.82
CA ILE A 127 -9.69 1.84 -4.71
C ILE A 127 -8.60 1.05 -5.44
N ALA A 128 -8.50 -0.26 -5.22
CA ALA A 128 -7.51 -1.10 -5.90
C ALA A 128 -7.70 -1.10 -7.43
N ILE A 129 -8.96 -1.15 -7.89
CA ILE A 129 -9.32 -1.02 -9.30
C ILE A 129 -8.98 0.37 -9.83
N ALA A 130 -9.26 1.44 -9.08
CA ALA A 130 -8.89 2.81 -9.48
C ALA A 130 -7.38 2.93 -9.70
N MET A 131 -6.56 2.35 -8.82
CA MET A 131 -5.10 2.32 -8.97
C MET A 131 -4.65 1.59 -10.25
N LYS A 132 -5.33 0.50 -10.65
CA LYS A 132 -5.10 -0.17 -11.93
C LYS A 132 -5.31 0.75 -13.13
N TYR A 133 -6.18 1.75 -13.04
CA TYR A 133 -6.38 2.73 -14.11
C TYR A 133 -5.41 3.92 -14.03
N ILE A 134 -5.09 4.36 -12.81
CA ILE A 134 -4.25 5.53 -12.50
C ILE A 134 -2.79 5.23 -12.81
N LEU A 135 -2.21 4.21 -12.20
CA LEU A 135 -0.75 4.01 -12.17
C LEU A 135 -0.11 3.83 -13.55
N PRO A 136 -0.71 3.08 -14.50
CA PRO A 136 -0.13 2.92 -15.84
C PRO A 136 -0.24 4.18 -16.72
N ARG A 137 -1.13 5.12 -16.37
CA ARG A 137 -1.48 6.29 -17.20
C ARG A 137 -1.00 7.62 -16.63
N SER A 138 -0.53 7.62 -15.39
CA SER A 138 -0.10 8.84 -14.69
C SER A 138 1.26 9.29 -15.20
N GLN A 139 1.33 10.51 -15.73
CA GLN A 139 2.59 11.10 -16.18
C GLN A 139 3.27 11.91 -15.07
N ASN A 140 2.48 12.51 -14.18
CA ASN A 140 2.95 13.46 -13.17
C ASN A 140 2.92 12.91 -11.74
N LEU A 141 2.29 11.75 -11.51
CA LEU A 141 2.20 11.16 -10.17
C LEU A 141 3.57 10.65 -9.71
N THR A 142 4.23 11.45 -8.88
CA THR A 142 5.56 11.17 -8.33
C THR A 142 5.50 10.59 -6.92
N HIS A 143 4.41 10.80 -6.17
CA HIS A 143 4.26 10.31 -4.80
C HIS A 143 2.91 9.59 -4.63
N LEU A 144 2.96 8.39 -4.05
CA LEU A 144 1.77 7.60 -3.73
C LEU A 144 1.88 7.09 -2.30
N GLU A 145 0.82 7.29 -1.53
CA GLU A 145 0.75 6.87 -0.14
C GLU A 145 -0.59 6.19 0.16
N PHE A 146 -0.52 5.08 0.88
CA PHE A 146 -1.66 4.42 1.49
C PHE A 146 -1.51 4.46 3.00
N ARG A 147 -2.53 4.94 3.72
CA ARG A 147 -2.52 4.95 5.19
C ARG A 147 -3.74 4.26 5.81
N ASN A 148 -3.50 3.44 6.83
CA ASN A 148 -4.56 2.79 7.61
C ASN A 148 -5.52 1.95 6.75
N ILE A 149 -5.04 1.35 5.65
CA ILE A 149 -5.86 0.52 4.77
C ILE A 149 -5.47 -0.95 4.91
N SER A 150 -6.45 -1.78 5.26
CA SER A 150 -6.29 -3.24 5.33
C SER A 150 -6.69 -3.90 4.01
N PHE A 151 -5.77 -3.89 3.04
CA PHE A 151 -5.98 -4.59 1.77
C PHE A 151 -5.94 -6.12 1.97
N CYS A 152 -6.84 -6.84 1.30
CA CYS A 152 -6.73 -8.30 1.19
C CYS A 152 -5.69 -8.71 0.14
N THR A 153 -5.31 -9.98 0.13
CA THR A 153 -4.30 -10.54 -0.79
C THR A 153 -4.62 -10.23 -2.26
N GLU A 154 -5.88 -10.34 -2.68
CA GLU A 154 -6.30 -10.07 -4.06
C GLU A 154 -6.09 -8.60 -4.44
N GLN A 155 -6.40 -7.68 -3.53
CA GLN A 155 -6.21 -6.24 -3.72
C GLN A 155 -4.72 -5.89 -3.82
N ILE A 156 -3.87 -6.49 -2.99
CA ILE A 156 -2.41 -6.34 -3.10
C ILE A 156 -1.88 -6.85 -4.44
N GLN A 157 -2.42 -7.96 -4.97
CA GLN A 157 -2.05 -8.46 -6.30
C GLN A 157 -2.46 -7.49 -7.43
N ILE A 158 -3.64 -6.88 -7.33
CA ILE A 158 -4.09 -5.85 -8.28
C ILE A 158 -3.16 -4.64 -8.23
N LEU A 159 -2.83 -4.16 -7.02
CA LEU A 159 -1.90 -3.05 -6.81
C LEU A 159 -0.51 -3.38 -7.35
N GLY A 160 0.02 -4.58 -7.09
CA GLY A 160 1.31 -5.03 -7.62
C GLY A 160 1.36 -4.99 -9.15
N LYS A 161 0.35 -5.55 -9.82
CA LYS A 161 0.26 -5.51 -11.30
C LYS A 161 0.16 -4.08 -11.84
N ALA A 162 -0.55 -3.20 -11.13
CA ALA A 162 -0.68 -1.80 -11.51
C ALA A 162 0.65 -1.03 -11.36
N LEU A 163 1.39 -1.30 -10.28
CA LEU A 163 2.71 -0.71 -10.02
C LEU A 163 3.77 -1.14 -11.06
N GLU A 164 3.72 -2.39 -11.55
CA GLU A 164 4.66 -2.86 -12.60
C GLU A 164 4.63 -2.00 -13.87
N GLN A 165 3.51 -1.36 -14.16
CA GLN A 165 3.30 -0.53 -15.35
C GLN A 165 3.55 0.96 -15.08
N CYS A 166 3.82 1.34 -13.83
CA CYS A 166 4.01 2.73 -13.44
C CYS A 166 5.46 3.18 -13.69
N THR A 167 5.63 4.34 -14.34
CA THR A 167 6.96 4.87 -14.71
C THR A 167 7.29 6.22 -14.08
N SER A 168 6.29 6.94 -13.58
CA SER A 168 6.40 8.31 -13.04
C SER A 168 6.74 8.36 -11.55
N LEU A 169 6.41 7.31 -10.79
CA LEU A 169 6.52 7.32 -9.34
C LEU A 169 7.98 7.35 -8.86
N GLN A 170 8.24 8.23 -7.89
CA GLN A 170 9.53 8.44 -7.22
C GLN A 170 9.48 8.06 -5.74
N SER A 171 8.31 8.18 -5.10
CA SER A 171 8.09 7.80 -3.70
C SER A 171 6.85 6.92 -3.56
N LEU A 172 7.01 5.79 -2.87
CA LEU A 172 5.91 4.91 -2.49
C LEU A 172 5.91 4.72 -0.98
N SER A 173 4.75 4.90 -0.36
CA SER A 173 4.59 4.79 1.10
C SER A 173 3.37 3.94 1.47
N PHE A 174 3.59 3.01 2.39
CA PHE A 174 2.57 2.26 3.10
C PHE A 174 2.75 2.56 4.58
N ASP A 175 1.73 3.14 5.22
CA ASP A 175 1.74 3.46 6.65
C ASP A 175 0.54 2.81 7.33
N ASN A 176 0.79 1.88 8.24
CA ASN A 176 -0.26 1.05 8.84
C ASN A 176 -1.13 0.32 7.79
N VAL A 177 -0.47 -0.28 6.81
CA VAL A 177 -1.09 -1.12 5.78
C VAL A 177 -0.50 -2.52 5.95
N PRO A 178 -1.24 -3.50 6.51
CA PRO A 178 -0.75 -4.85 6.73
C PRO A 178 -0.44 -5.56 5.41
N LEU A 179 0.83 -5.50 4.98
CA LEU A 179 1.31 -6.20 3.80
C LEU A 179 1.68 -7.64 4.12
N PHE A 180 2.18 -7.87 5.34
CA PHE A 180 2.89 -9.10 5.72
C PHE A 180 4.05 -9.40 4.75
N ASP A 181 4.78 -10.49 5.01
CA ASP A 181 5.93 -10.85 4.17
C ASP A 181 5.52 -11.18 2.72
N THR A 182 4.37 -11.83 2.53
CA THR A 182 3.85 -12.21 1.21
C THR A 182 3.44 -11.01 0.37
N GLY A 183 2.68 -10.06 0.94
CA GLY A 183 2.28 -8.85 0.23
C GLY A 183 3.47 -7.93 -0.03
N TYR A 184 4.40 -7.81 0.92
CA TYR A 184 5.64 -7.05 0.72
C TYR A 184 6.45 -7.60 -0.46
N ALA A 185 6.60 -8.92 -0.58
CA ALA A 185 7.28 -9.54 -1.72
C ALA A 185 6.62 -9.23 -3.07
N VAL A 186 5.28 -9.20 -3.13
CA VAL A 186 4.54 -8.82 -4.34
C VAL A 186 4.84 -7.37 -4.72
N ILE A 187 4.75 -6.44 -3.76
CA ILE A 187 5.01 -5.02 -3.99
C ILE A 187 6.46 -4.81 -4.42
N ILE A 188 7.44 -5.38 -3.71
CA ILE A 188 8.86 -5.25 -4.02
C ILE A 188 9.18 -5.76 -5.43
N LYS A 189 8.63 -6.91 -5.82
CA LYS A 189 8.78 -7.47 -7.17
C LYS A 189 8.25 -6.50 -8.23
N ALA A 190 7.11 -5.86 -7.97
CA ALA A 190 6.50 -4.90 -8.89
C ALA A 190 7.36 -3.65 -9.08
N ILE A 191 7.88 -3.09 -7.97
CA ILE A 191 8.59 -1.80 -7.99
C ILE A 191 10.09 -1.90 -8.28
N ARG A 192 10.64 -3.10 -8.46
CA ARG A 192 12.09 -3.30 -8.67
C ARG A 192 12.62 -2.49 -9.85
N ARG A 193 11.86 -2.37 -10.95
CA ARG A 193 12.27 -1.65 -12.17
C ARG A 193 12.01 -0.14 -12.13
N MET A 194 11.27 0.34 -11.13
CA MET A 194 10.86 1.74 -11.05
C MET A 194 12.00 2.64 -10.58
N LYS A 195 11.98 3.91 -10.99
CA LYS A 195 12.95 4.94 -10.58
C LYS A 195 12.57 5.55 -9.22
N LEU A 196 12.45 4.69 -8.21
CA LEU A 196 12.10 5.10 -6.85
C LEU A 196 13.31 5.66 -6.11
N SER A 197 13.15 6.85 -5.53
CA SER A 197 14.10 7.46 -4.59
C SER A 197 13.74 7.15 -3.13
N CYS A 198 12.48 6.86 -2.84
CA CYS A 198 11.99 6.61 -1.50
C CYS A 198 10.99 5.44 -1.47
N LEU A 199 11.22 4.49 -0.56
CA LEU A 199 10.27 3.45 -0.20
C LEU A 199 10.04 3.48 1.31
N LYS A 200 8.78 3.55 1.73
CA LYS A 200 8.38 3.47 3.14
C LYS A 200 7.35 2.37 3.31
N CYS A 201 7.62 1.44 4.21
CA CYS A 201 6.66 0.42 4.66
C CYS A 201 6.68 0.44 6.18
N LYS A 202 5.84 1.27 6.80
CA LYS A 202 5.78 1.42 8.26
C LYS A 202 4.57 0.69 8.80
N SER A 203 4.73 -0.04 9.91
CA SER A 203 3.62 -0.78 10.53
C SER A 203 2.89 -1.67 9.52
N CYS A 204 3.67 -2.42 8.72
CA CYS A 204 3.17 -3.26 7.64
C CYS A 204 3.17 -4.76 7.99
N ASN A 205 3.46 -5.10 9.25
CA ASN A 205 3.56 -6.47 9.77
C ASN A 205 4.62 -7.33 9.04
N ILE A 206 5.72 -6.72 8.61
CA ILE A 206 6.81 -7.40 7.90
C ILE A 206 7.82 -7.98 8.90
N THR A 207 8.40 -9.13 8.61
CA THR A 207 9.34 -9.83 9.50
C THR A 207 10.67 -10.13 8.80
N ASP A 208 11.61 -10.77 9.50
CA ASP A 208 12.89 -11.21 8.92
C ASP A 208 12.73 -12.18 7.74
N LEU A 209 11.56 -12.80 7.54
CA LEU A 209 11.27 -13.61 6.33
C LEU A 209 11.40 -12.78 5.04
N SER A 210 11.22 -11.47 5.12
CA SER A 210 11.38 -10.54 4.01
C SER A 210 12.82 -10.04 3.81
N SER A 211 13.80 -10.54 4.55
CA SER A 211 15.20 -10.09 4.44
C SER A 211 15.79 -10.40 3.06
N SER A 212 15.58 -11.62 2.55
CA SER A 212 16.03 -12.03 1.22
C SER A 212 15.38 -11.21 0.10
N THR A 213 14.08 -10.94 0.21
CA THR A 213 13.32 -10.06 -0.70
C THR A 213 13.90 -8.65 -0.70
N THR A 214 14.20 -8.11 0.48
CA THR A 214 14.82 -6.78 0.63
C THR A 214 16.22 -6.76 0.02
N LYS A 215 17.04 -7.80 0.25
CA LYS A 215 18.37 -7.95 -0.36
C LYS A 215 18.28 -7.97 -1.89
N MET A 216 17.39 -8.78 -2.46
CA MET A 216 17.18 -8.84 -3.91
C MET A 216 16.77 -7.49 -4.51
N PHE A 217 15.90 -6.76 -3.82
CA PHE A 217 15.52 -5.41 -4.23
C PHE A 217 16.70 -4.45 -4.25
N LEU A 218 17.50 -4.43 -3.17
CA LEU A 218 18.68 -3.58 -3.07
C LEU A 218 19.74 -3.93 -4.12
N ASN A 219 19.96 -5.23 -4.38
CA ASN A 219 20.85 -5.69 -5.44
C ASN A 219 20.41 -5.16 -6.81
N TYR A 220 19.12 -5.27 -7.12
CA TYR A 220 18.57 -4.74 -8.36
C TYR A 220 18.77 -3.22 -8.49
N LYS A 221 18.63 -2.47 -7.39
CA LYS A 221 18.91 -1.03 -7.36
C LYS A 221 20.40 -0.70 -7.48
N ALA A 222 21.30 -1.61 -7.09
CA ALA A 222 22.74 -1.46 -7.25
C ALA A 222 23.20 -1.77 -8.70
N GLU A 223 22.66 -2.82 -9.32
CA GLU A 223 22.99 -3.24 -10.70
C GLU A 223 22.66 -2.20 -11.77
N GLY A 224 21.64 -1.36 -11.55
CA GLY A 224 21.33 -0.23 -12.44
C GLY A 224 22.51 0.74 -12.63
N ARG A 225 23.52 0.68 -11.74
CA ARG A 225 24.70 1.55 -11.71
C ARG A 225 25.91 1.00 -12.45
N THR A 226 26.04 -0.32 -12.61
CA THR A 226 27.24 -0.95 -13.21
C THR A 226 27.22 -0.92 -14.74
N ASN A 227 26.05 -0.68 -15.35
CA ASN A 227 25.91 -0.47 -16.79
C ASN A 227 26.39 0.94 -17.19
N LYS A 228 27.71 1.11 -17.28
CA LYS A 228 28.43 2.34 -17.66
C LYS A 228 28.01 2.95 -19.02
N ASN A 229 27.28 2.22 -19.85
CA ASN A 229 26.89 2.65 -21.20
C ASN A 229 25.61 3.50 -21.28
N LYS A 230 24.96 3.80 -20.15
CA LYS A 230 23.78 4.70 -20.15
C LYS A 230 23.97 5.86 -19.17
N LYS A 231 24.31 7.04 -19.71
CA LYS A 231 24.30 8.37 -19.07
C LYS A 231 22.93 8.80 -18.50
N SER A 232 21.96 7.89 -18.34
CA SER A 232 20.70 8.25 -17.68
C SER A 232 20.90 8.18 -16.18
N GLN A 233 20.81 9.34 -15.51
CA GLN A 233 20.55 9.44 -14.08
C GLN A 233 19.27 8.64 -13.77
N GLN A 234 19.39 7.34 -13.52
CA GLN A 234 18.29 6.59 -12.90
C GLN A 234 18.19 7.10 -11.47
N ALA A 235 17.01 7.60 -11.08
CA ALA A 235 16.77 7.94 -9.69
C ALA A 235 17.05 6.69 -8.85
N CYS A 236 18.04 6.81 -7.97
CA CYS A 236 18.47 5.70 -7.14
C CYS A 236 17.73 5.75 -5.81
N LEU A 237 17.42 4.59 -5.24
CA LEU A 237 16.82 4.49 -3.92
C LEU A 237 17.75 5.16 -2.88
N ARG A 238 17.26 6.22 -2.24
CA ARG A 238 17.96 7.00 -1.20
C ARG A 238 17.42 6.72 0.19
N VAL A 239 16.13 6.42 0.31
CA VAL A 239 15.47 6.19 1.59
C VAL A 239 14.74 4.86 1.57
N LEU A 240 15.06 4.01 2.54
CA LEU A 240 14.32 2.81 2.87
C LEU A 240 13.87 2.91 4.33
N ASP A 241 12.58 3.15 4.55
CA ASP A 241 11.97 3.28 5.88
C ASP A 241 11.11 2.05 6.17
N LEU A 242 11.55 1.23 7.11
CA LEU A 242 10.92 -0.03 7.52
C LEU A 242 10.55 0.00 9.00
N ARG A 243 10.28 1.20 9.56
CA ARG A 243 9.94 1.37 10.98
C ARG A 243 8.67 0.62 11.39
N TYR A 244 8.55 0.33 12.69
CA TYR A 244 7.35 -0.29 13.28
C TYR A 244 6.97 -1.65 12.66
N ASN A 245 7.95 -2.40 12.15
CA ASN A 245 7.75 -3.78 11.73
C ASN A 245 8.36 -4.73 12.77
N SER A 246 8.60 -5.98 12.38
CA SER A 246 9.17 -7.02 13.24
C SER A 246 10.52 -7.52 12.72
N PHE A 247 11.34 -6.65 12.11
CA PHE A 247 12.72 -7.00 11.74
C PHE A 247 13.62 -7.12 12.97
N SER A 248 14.60 -8.02 12.91
CA SER A 248 15.67 -8.10 13.91
C SER A 248 17.02 -7.69 13.29
N TYR A 249 18.11 -7.92 14.02
CA TYR A 249 19.46 -7.73 13.48
C TYR A 249 19.77 -8.65 12.28
N ARG A 250 18.98 -9.72 12.07
CA ARG A 250 19.13 -10.64 10.93
C ARG A 250 18.98 -9.92 9.59
N LEU A 251 18.05 -8.97 9.47
CA LEU A 251 17.94 -8.14 8.28
C LEU A 251 19.27 -7.45 7.94
N LEU A 252 19.91 -6.84 8.94
CA LEU A 252 21.18 -6.12 8.74
C LEU A 252 22.28 -7.07 8.26
N LEU A 253 22.40 -8.26 8.86
CA LEU A 253 23.37 -9.27 8.42
C LEU A 253 23.12 -9.70 6.97
N GLU A 254 21.85 -9.85 6.58
CA GLU A 254 21.47 -10.28 5.23
C GLU A 254 21.81 -9.23 4.16
N ILE A 255 21.55 -7.94 4.43
CA ILE A 255 21.68 -6.87 3.43
C ILE A 255 23.02 -6.12 3.50
N GLY A 256 23.85 -6.36 4.51
CA GLY A 256 25.03 -5.56 4.84
C GLY A 256 26.06 -5.46 3.71
N ASP A 257 26.27 -6.54 2.97
CA ASP A 257 27.14 -6.59 1.79
C ASP A 257 26.63 -5.66 0.66
N VAL A 258 25.33 -5.68 0.40
CA VAL A 258 24.68 -4.89 -0.66
C VAL A 258 24.59 -3.40 -0.31
N LEU A 259 24.49 -3.07 0.98
CA LEU A 259 24.41 -1.68 1.44
C LEU A 259 25.63 -0.82 1.03
N SER A 260 26.79 -1.46 0.80
CA SER A 260 28.01 -0.78 0.35
C SER A 260 27.97 -0.29 -1.10
N ILE A 261 27.16 -0.94 -1.95
CA ILE A 261 27.10 -0.67 -3.40
C ILE A 261 25.87 0.14 -3.81
N VAL A 262 24.76 -0.01 -3.06
CA VAL A 262 23.54 0.77 -3.28
C VAL A 262 23.72 2.20 -2.73
N PRO A 263 23.34 3.26 -3.46
CA PRO A 263 23.53 4.65 -3.02
C PRO A 263 22.47 5.12 -1.99
N LEU A 264 22.11 4.23 -1.06
CA LEU A 264 21.16 4.47 0.01
C LEU A 264 21.75 5.49 1.00
N LYS A 265 20.94 6.46 1.41
CA LYS A 265 21.30 7.50 2.36
C LYS A 265 20.70 7.26 3.73
N VAL A 266 19.50 6.68 3.78
CA VAL A 266 18.80 6.39 5.03
C VAL A 266 18.25 4.98 4.98
N LEU A 267 18.62 4.18 5.98
CA LEU A 267 17.96 2.94 6.34
C LEU A 267 17.34 3.13 7.73
N ASP A 268 16.01 3.22 7.81
CA ASP A 268 15.31 3.45 9.07
C ASP A 268 14.62 2.17 9.55
N LEU A 269 15.11 1.62 10.64
CA LEU A 269 14.65 0.40 11.31
C LEU A 269 14.19 0.68 12.74
N ARG A 270 13.96 1.94 13.12
CA ARG A 270 13.47 2.27 14.47
C ARG A 270 12.14 1.56 14.76
N TYR A 271 11.92 1.25 16.03
CA TYR A 271 10.70 0.58 16.50
C TYR A 271 10.44 -0.81 15.90
N ASN A 272 11.48 -1.49 15.42
CA ASN A 272 11.45 -2.92 15.13
C ASN A 272 11.81 -3.73 16.40
N GLN A 273 12.13 -5.02 16.26
CA GLN A 273 12.73 -5.78 17.35
C GLN A 273 14.04 -5.11 17.80
N LEU A 274 14.49 -5.40 19.02
CA LEU A 274 15.74 -4.83 19.54
C LEU A 274 16.91 -5.27 18.66
N ILE A 275 17.61 -4.30 18.07
CA ILE A 275 18.80 -4.52 17.25
C ILE A 275 20.02 -4.08 18.07
N ASP A 276 21.15 -4.79 18.04
CA ASP A 276 22.34 -4.27 18.72
C ASP A 276 22.83 -2.97 18.03
N SER A 277 22.83 -1.87 18.79
CA SER A 277 23.31 -0.57 18.33
C SER A 277 24.76 -0.59 17.83
N LYS A 278 25.59 -1.52 18.34
CA LYS A 278 26.97 -1.72 17.86
C LYS A 278 27.00 -2.16 16.40
N ILE A 279 26.10 -3.06 15.99
CA ILE A 279 26.00 -3.52 14.59
C ILE A 279 25.69 -2.35 13.66
N ALA A 280 24.67 -1.55 14.01
CA ALA A 280 24.28 -0.39 13.22
C ALA A 280 25.39 0.67 13.16
N LYS A 281 26.08 0.93 14.29
CA LYS A 281 27.22 1.85 14.35
C LYS A 281 28.38 1.37 13.48
N ASN A 282 28.71 0.08 13.52
CA ASN A 282 29.76 -0.49 12.69
C ASN A 282 29.42 -0.36 11.21
N MET A 283 28.18 -0.64 10.80
CA MET A 283 27.74 -0.44 9.42
C MET A 283 27.83 1.02 8.98
N LYS A 284 27.42 1.96 9.83
CA LYS A 284 27.53 3.40 9.54
C LYS A 284 28.97 3.85 9.34
N ASN A 285 29.91 3.28 10.10
CA ASN A 285 31.33 3.60 9.97
C ASN A 285 31.95 3.02 8.70
N VAL A 286 31.52 1.82 8.29
CA VAL A 286 32.03 1.13 7.10
C VAL A 286 31.42 1.69 5.81
N ILE A 287 30.15 2.09 5.84
CA ILE A 287 29.39 2.52 4.65
C ILE A 287 29.23 4.04 4.67
N HIS A 288 30.17 4.73 4.03
CA HIS A 288 30.23 6.19 4.03
C HIS A 288 28.94 6.84 3.49
N GLY A 289 28.34 7.72 4.30
CA GLY A 289 27.18 8.51 3.92
C GLY A 289 25.84 7.75 3.97
N LEU A 290 25.81 6.55 4.57
CA LEU A 290 24.60 5.85 4.96
C LEU A 290 24.28 6.14 6.44
N ASP A 291 23.05 6.58 6.70
CA ASP A 291 22.50 6.74 8.04
C ASP A 291 21.62 5.53 8.38
N VAL A 292 22.15 4.63 9.21
CA VAL A 292 21.41 3.47 9.73
C VAL A 292 20.81 3.84 11.08
N ARG A 293 19.47 3.90 11.14
CA ARG A 293 18.73 4.25 12.35
C ARG A 293 18.10 3.00 12.92
N VAL A 294 18.56 2.57 14.07
CA VAL A 294 17.99 1.46 14.85
C VAL A 294 17.58 1.97 16.22
N ASN A 295 16.72 1.22 16.91
CA ASN A 295 16.31 1.46 18.30
C ASN A 295 16.01 2.94 18.59
N SER A 296 14.75 3.33 18.44
CA SER A 296 14.31 4.53 19.15
C SER A 296 13.86 4.08 20.53
N ALA A 297 14.18 4.86 21.57
CA ALA A 297 13.55 4.67 22.87
C ALA A 297 12.03 4.64 22.61
N LYS A 298 11.39 3.51 22.90
CA LYS A 298 9.98 3.57 23.26
C LYS A 298 9.96 4.49 24.46
N ASN A 299 9.59 5.76 24.27
CA ASN A 299 8.90 6.47 25.34
C ASN A 299 7.56 5.74 25.50
N HIS A 300 7.60 4.54 26.09
CA HIS A 300 6.55 4.09 26.97
C HIS A 300 6.62 5.06 28.14
N GLY A 301 5.97 6.21 27.96
CA GLY A 301 5.66 7.07 29.07
C GLY A 301 5.06 6.21 30.17
N ARG A 302 5.70 6.23 31.33
CA ARG A 302 5.08 6.10 32.65
C ARG A 302 3.56 5.86 32.59
N MET A 303 3.15 4.61 32.54
CA MET A 303 1.83 4.15 32.97
C MET A 303 1.97 2.75 33.58
N TYR A 304 2.82 2.68 34.60
CA TYR A 304 2.74 1.68 35.66
C TYR A 304 3.15 2.39 36.94
N ALA A 305 2.16 3.04 37.55
CA ALA A 305 2.09 3.35 38.97
C ALA A 305 0.61 3.21 39.34
#